data_AF-B5E9Q9-F1
#
_entry.id   AF-B5E9Q9-F1
#
_cell.length_a   1.000
_cell.length_b   1.000
_cell.length_c   1.000
_cell.angle_alpha   90.00
_cell.angle_beta   90.00
_cell.angle_gamma   90.00
#
_symmetry.space_group_name_H-M   'P 1'
#
loop_
_entity.id
_entity.type
_entity.pdbx_description
1 polymer ?
#
loop_
_entity_poly.entity_id
_entity_poly.type
_entity_poly.pdbx_seq_one_letter_code
_entity_poly.pdbx_strand_id
1 'polypeptide(L)'
;MLFHSRVKDKRHGLLLDKPLDDPSCCGVCAALCCRSFPNVDLSWEEYQLLESMGATRLHFSIHGPHKLIIENGCEFLVGNRCGIYDLRPEICRRFICRSD
;
A
#
# COMPACT_ATOMS: atom_id res chain seq x y z
N MET A 1 -28.37 29.24 -7.90
CA MET A 1 -28.23 28.36 -6.72
C MET A 1 -27.34 27.19 -7.12
N LEU A 2 -26.03 27.25 -6.86
CA LEU A 2 -25.09 26.21 -7.28
C LEU A 2 -24.01 26.02 -6.20
N PHE A 3 -24.30 25.19 -5.22
CA PHE A 3 -23.26 24.58 -4.40
C PHE A 3 -23.42 23.07 -4.54
N HIS A 4 -22.80 22.52 -5.59
CA HIS A 4 -22.50 21.10 -5.65
C HIS A 4 -21.49 20.82 -4.53
N SER A 5 -22.01 20.47 -3.35
CA SER A 5 -21.22 19.90 -2.27
C SER A 5 -20.51 18.68 -2.83
N ARG A 6 -19.23 18.85 -3.18
CA ARG A 6 -18.31 17.76 -3.47
C ARG A 6 -18.29 16.92 -2.20
N VAL A 7 -19.07 15.85 -2.18
CA VAL A 7 -18.97 14.79 -1.18
C VAL A 7 -17.51 14.36 -1.24
N LYS A 8 -16.73 14.75 -0.23
CA LYS A 8 -15.36 14.27 -0.06
C LYS A 8 -15.52 12.79 0.22
N ASP A 9 -15.40 11.99 -0.82
CA ASP A 9 -15.28 10.55 -0.79
C ASP A 9 -14.11 10.23 0.15
N LYS A 10 -14.42 9.94 1.41
CA LYS A 10 -13.41 9.70 2.45
C LYS A 10 -12.88 8.29 2.25
N ARG A 11 -12.00 8.15 1.27
CA ARG A 11 -11.30 6.90 1.00
C ARG A 11 -10.26 6.67 2.07
N HIS A 12 -10.54 5.73 2.96
CA HIS A 12 -9.62 5.34 4.02
C HIS A 12 -8.85 4.09 3.58
N GLY A 13 -7.52 4.16 3.63
CA GLY A 13 -6.68 2.97 3.56
C GLY A 13 -6.84 2.16 4.84
N LEU A 14 -7.18 0.88 4.69
CA LEU A 14 -7.25 -0.08 5.80
C LEU A 14 -6.24 -1.19 5.53
N LEU A 15 -5.52 -1.59 6.57
CA LEU A 15 -4.62 -2.74 6.54
C LEU A 15 -5.35 -3.91 7.21
N LEU A 16 -5.65 -4.96 6.44
CA LEU A 16 -6.26 -6.18 6.96
C LEU A 16 -5.20 -7.11 7.58
N ASP A 17 -5.62 -8.00 8.47
CA ASP A 17 -4.77 -9.11 8.96
C ASP A 17 -4.51 -10.17 7.90
N LYS A 18 -5.43 -10.34 6.93
CA LYS A 18 -5.32 -11.33 5.84
C LYS A 18 -5.28 -10.63 4.48
N PRO A 19 -4.52 -11.16 3.50
CA PRO A 19 -4.52 -10.61 2.16
C PRO A 19 -5.93 -10.71 1.56
N LEU A 20 -6.45 -9.59 1.08
CA LEU A 20 -7.62 -9.60 0.24
C LEU A 20 -7.09 -9.67 -1.19
N ASP A 21 -7.29 -10.81 -1.85
CA ASP A 21 -6.91 -11.01 -3.24
C ASP A 21 -7.88 -10.28 -4.18
N ASP A 22 -8.12 -9.00 -3.91
CA ASP A 22 -8.94 -8.14 -4.74
C ASP A 22 -8.04 -7.42 -5.77
N PRO A 23 -8.14 -7.80 -7.06
CA PRO A 23 -7.34 -7.24 -8.14
C PRO A 23 -7.82 -5.85 -8.60
N SER A 24 -8.70 -5.19 -7.85
CA SER A 24 -9.20 -3.86 -8.20
C SER A 24 -8.75 -2.77 -7.22
N CYS A 25 -8.35 -3.14 -6.00
CA CYS A 25 -8.05 -2.18 -4.93
C CYS A 25 -7.07 -1.08 -5.35
N CYS A 26 -5.85 -1.38 -5.82
CA CYS A 26 -4.90 -0.30 -6.19
C CYS A 26 -5.23 0.42 -7.50
N GLY A 27 -5.90 -0.25 -8.44
CA GLY A 27 -6.30 0.34 -9.72
C GLY A 27 -7.40 1.37 -9.58
N VAL A 28 -8.36 1.11 -8.69
CA VAL A 28 -9.50 1.99 -8.41
C VAL A 28 -9.17 3.04 -7.33
N CYS A 29 -8.37 2.67 -6.32
CA CYS A 29 -8.01 3.57 -5.23
C CYS A 29 -6.87 4.54 -5.55
N ALA A 30 -6.28 4.46 -6.74
CA ALA A 30 -5.16 5.31 -7.15
C ALA A 30 -3.96 5.25 -6.16
N ALA A 31 -3.72 4.06 -5.59
CA ALA A 31 -2.74 3.83 -4.53
C ALA A 31 -2.93 4.65 -3.23
N LEU A 32 -4.14 5.16 -2.96
CA LEU A 32 -4.43 5.79 -1.66
C LEU A 32 -4.21 4.82 -0.50
N CYS A 33 -4.58 3.54 -0.67
CA CYS A 33 -4.54 2.58 0.43
C CYS A 33 -3.13 2.38 1.01
N CYS A 34 -2.09 2.33 0.17
CA CYS A 34 -0.71 2.25 0.65
C CYS A 34 -0.15 3.62 1.08
N ARG A 35 -0.58 4.73 0.44
CA ARG A 35 -0.17 6.09 0.85
C ARG A 35 -0.74 6.52 2.20
N SER A 36 -1.82 5.88 2.66
CA SER A 36 -2.39 6.15 3.99
C SER A 36 -1.51 5.70 5.15
N PHE A 37 -0.53 4.83 4.90
CA PHE A 37 0.36 4.32 5.94
C PHE A 37 1.78 4.85 5.71
N PRO A 38 2.41 5.49 6.70
CA PRO A 38 3.79 5.98 6.56
C PRO A 38 4.82 4.84 6.63
N ASN A 39 4.50 3.79 7.39
CA ASN A 39 5.30 2.58 7.50
C ASN A 39 4.37 1.39 7.79
N VAL A 40 4.80 0.20 7.39
CA VAL A 40 4.13 -1.06 7.74
C VAL A 40 5.14 -2.12 8.12
N ASP A 41 4.75 -2.94 9.10
CA ASP A 41 5.51 -4.11 9.50
C ASP A 41 5.40 -5.21 8.43
N LEU A 42 6.55 -5.79 8.11
CA LEU A 42 6.76 -6.85 7.14
C LEU A 42 7.25 -8.10 7.85
N SER A 43 6.81 -9.24 7.34
CA SER A 43 7.47 -10.52 7.61
C SER A 43 8.80 -10.61 6.85
N TRP A 44 9.69 -11.49 7.28
CA TRP A 44 11.00 -11.71 6.63
C TRP A 44 10.86 -12.05 5.14
N GLU A 45 9.90 -12.92 4.80
CA GLU A 45 9.60 -13.30 3.41
C GLU A 45 9.20 -12.09 2.54
N GLU A 46 8.39 -11.18 3.09
CA GLU A 46 7.94 -9.98 2.39
C GLU A 46 9.08 -8.97 2.23
N TYR A 47 9.95 -8.86 3.25
CA TYR A 47 11.15 -8.04 3.19
C TYR A 47 12.08 -8.51 2.07
N GLN A 48 12.39 -9.81 2.02
CA GLN A 48 13.26 -10.37 0.98
C GLN A 48 12.65 -10.23 -0.42
N LEU A 49 11.33 -10.40 -0.54
CA LEU A 49 10.64 -10.25 -1.83
C LEU A 49 10.70 -8.79 -2.32
N LEU A 50 10.44 -7.82 -1.43
CA LEU A 50 10.57 -6.39 -1.74
C LEU A 50 12.02 -6.02 -2.06
N GLU A 51 12.99 -6.48 -1.27
CA GLU A 51 14.42 -6.26 -1.49
C GLU A 51 14.85 -6.81 -2.86
N SER A 52 14.42 -8.03 -3.21
CA SER A 52 14.72 -8.65 -4.50
C SER A 52 14.07 -7.93 -5.69
N MET A 53 12.97 -7.21 -5.46
CA MET A 53 12.34 -6.35 -6.48
C MET A 53 13.02 -4.98 -6.61
N GLY A 54 14.03 -4.71 -5.77
CA GLY A 54 14.76 -3.44 -5.76
C GLY A 54 14.17 -2.40 -4.82
N ALA A 55 13.43 -2.81 -3.79
CA ALA A 55 12.93 -1.87 -2.79
C ALA A 55 14.10 -1.24 -2.02
N THR A 56 14.19 0.07 -2.09
CA THR A 56 15.20 0.91 -1.45
C THR A 56 14.77 1.41 -0.08
N ARG A 57 13.45 1.47 0.18
CA ARG A 57 12.87 2.03 1.41
C ARG A 57 12.47 0.94 2.41
N LEU A 58 13.39 0.03 2.68
CA LEU A 58 13.21 -1.03 3.65
C LEU A 58 14.00 -0.75 4.92
N HIS A 59 13.32 -0.78 6.06
CA HIS A 59 13.96 -0.72 7.37
C HIS A 59 14.19 -2.14 7.89
N PHE A 60 15.46 -2.51 7.98
CA PHE A 60 15.87 -3.78 8.56
C PHE A 60 16.02 -3.64 10.08
N SER A 61 15.22 -4.40 10.83
CA SER A 61 15.34 -4.52 12.29
C SER A 61 16.02 -5.84 12.65
N ILE A 62 17.04 -5.79 13.52
CA ILE A 62 17.75 -6.99 14.02
C ILE A 62 16.95 -7.71 15.13
N HIS A 63 16.15 -6.95 15.90
CA HIS A 63 15.44 -7.44 17.10
C HIS A 63 13.92 -7.26 17.01
N GLY A 64 13.38 -6.92 15.84
CA GLY A 64 11.97 -6.58 15.69
C GLY A 64 11.47 -6.80 14.27
N PRO A 65 10.19 -6.48 14.00
CA PRO A 65 9.64 -6.59 12.65
C PRO A 65 10.39 -5.67 11.69
N HIS A 66 10.65 -6.18 10.49
CA HIS A 66 11.15 -5.37 9.38
C HIS A 66 10.04 -4.42 8.95
N LYS A 67 10.38 -3.25 8.43
CA LYS A 67 9.35 -2.27 8.04
C LYS A 67 9.56 -1.80 6.61
N LEU A 68 8.47 -1.70 5.86
CA LEU A 68 8.46 -0.95 4.61
C LEU A 68 8.18 0.51 4.95
N ILE A 69 9.08 1.40 4.55
CA ILE A 69 8.88 2.84 4.68
C ILE A 69 8.20 3.33 3.40
N ILE A 70 6.97 3.82 3.54
CA ILE A 70 6.16 4.38 2.45
C ILE A 70 6.10 5.92 2.59
N GLU A 71 6.88 6.50 3.50
CA GLU A 71 6.97 7.94 3.70
C GLU A 71 7.34 8.65 2.37
N ASN A 72 6.47 9.57 1.92
CA ASN A 72 6.47 10.21 0.59
C ASN A 72 6.05 9.33 -0.61
N GLY A 73 5.40 8.20 -0.36
CA GLY A 73 4.88 7.29 -1.36
C GLY A 73 5.73 6.04 -1.55
N CYS A 74 5.08 4.97 -2.03
CA CYS A 74 5.75 3.72 -2.34
C CYS A 74 6.57 3.88 -3.62
N GLU A 75 7.80 3.39 -3.62
CA GLU A 75 8.74 3.48 -4.73
C GLU A 75 8.28 2.75 -5.99
N PHE A 76 7.48 1.70 -5.84
CA PHE A 76 6.90 0.96 -6.95
C PHE A 76 5.67 1.66 -7.57
N LEU A 77 5.28 2.85 -7.08
CA LEU A 77 4.18 3.59 -7.66
C LEU A 77 4.62 4.33 -8.92
N VAL A 78 4.01 3.96 -10.04
CA VAL A 78 4.13 4.67 -11.30
C VAL A 78 2.90 5.58 -11.43
N GLY A 79 3.06 6.83 -11.01
CA GLY A 79 1.97 7.81 -10.94
C GLY A 79 0.95 7.47 -9.84
N ASN A 80 -0.22 6.98 -10.24
CA ASN A 80 -1.32 6.61 -9.34
C ASN A 80 -1.62 5.10 -9.37
N ARG A 81 -0.71 4.28 -9.91
CA ARG A 81 -0.88 2.83 -10.00
C ARG A 81 0.37 2.13 -9.47
N CYS A 82 0.18 0.94 -8.93
CA CYS A 82 1.29 0.08 -8.53
C CYS A 82 1.92 -0.54 -9.78
N GLY A 83 3.21 -0.30 -10.01
CA GLY A 83 3.96 -0.85 -11.14
C GLY A 83 4.23 -2.34 -10.99
N ILE A 84 4.27 -2.86 -9.75
CA ILE A 84 4.44 -4.29 -9.44
C ILE A 84 3.10 -4.97 -9.16
N TYR A 85 2.02 -4.55 -9.82
CA TYR A 85 0.67 -5.01 -9.49
C TYR A 85 0.51 -6.54 -9.50
N ASP A 86 1.09 -7.20 -10.50
CA ASP A 86 1.09 -8.66 -10.64
C ASP A 86 1.97 -9.36 -9.60
N LEU A 87 3.06 -8.70 -9.18
CA LEU A 87 4.03 -9.21 -8.21
C LEU A 87 3.74 -8.74 -6.78
N ARG A 88 2.54 -8.22 -6.52
CA ARG A 88 2.20 -7.65 -5.21
C ARG A 88 2.42 -8.69 -4.10
N PRO A 89 3.30 -8.41 -3.12
CA PRO A 89 3.46 -9.25 -1.95
C PRO A 89 2.17 -9.23 -1.11
N GLU A 90 2.06 -10.18 -0.18
CA GLU A 90 0.87 -10.33 0.67
C GLU A 90 0.54 -9.05 1.43
N ILE A 91 1.54 -8.33 1.96
CA ILE A 91 1.37 -7.00 2.57
C ILE A 91 0.66 -6.02 1.65
N CYS A 92 1.01 -6.01 0.36
CA CYS A 92 0.40 -5.12 -0.62
C CYS A 92 -1.07 -5.49 -0.89
N ARG A 93 -1.43 -6.77 -0.75
CA ARG A 93 -2.80 -7.29 -0.89
C ARG A 93 -3.64 -7.09 0.38
N ARG A 94 -3.00 -6.85 1.52
CA ARG A 94 -3.68 -6.51 2.78
C ARG A 94 -4.21 -5.08 2.79
N PHE A 95 -3.65 -4.18 1.97
CA PHE A 95 -4.14 -2.82 1.85
C PHE A 95 -5.40 -2.75 0.98
N ILE A 96 -6.51 -2.40 1.63
CA ILE A 96 -7.78 -2.18 0.94
C ILE A 96 -8.15 -0.70 0.99
N CYS A 97 -8.94 -0.27 0.02
CA CYS A 97 -9.58 1.03 0.05
C CYS A 97 -11.08 0.83 0.19
N ARG A 98 -11.66 1.32 1.29
CA ARG A 98 -13.12 1.45 1.39
C ARG A 98 -13.52 2.87 1.05
N SER A 99 -14.47 2.99 0.13
CA SER A 99 -15.26 4.20 -0.09
C SER A 99 -16.59 3.92 0.61
N ASP A 100 -16.88 4.68 1.67
CA ASP A 100 -18.20 4.68 2.32
C ASP A 100 -19.11 5.68 1.61
#